data_AF-A0A7C2UD87-F1
#
_entry.id   AF-A0A7C2UD87-F1
#
_cell.length_a   1.000
_cell.length_b   1.000
_cell.length_c   1.000
_cell.angle_alpha   90.00
_cell.angle_beta   90.00
_cell.angle_gamma   90.00
#
_symmetry.space_group_name_H-M   'P 1'
#
loop_
_entity.id
_entity.type
_entity.pdbx_description
1 polymer ?
#
loop_
_entity_poly.entity_id
_entity_poly.type
_entity_poly.pdbx_seq_one_letter_code
_entity_poly.pdbx_strand_id
1 'polypeptide(L)'
;MIGALSRSRRWLLVAVAAGVAAMALAMMGCEEEAEQPATTPGRTPAAEQRAQPTPTPAVRELGTTPGWAAGGTGTVFYTKNFVCGQGEPCIVGEKGANPAGVRDPVPTVWVLIPLFSDTQGLELHCPMAGSCPAHPRQVDVRRIGLGQVIPLPPHSHIVDPTEAGFSTAPDTPWKAVVVGIKTRAAWERVQAGKSLQALRQVQANEADATPDIPTNLFLFFGIR
;
A
#
# COMPACT_ATOMS: atom_id res chain seq x y z
N MET A 1 8.80 -25.68 -65.15
CA MET A 1 10.06 -25.11 -64.61
C MET A 1 9.84 -25.00 -63.09
N ILE A 2 10.10 -26.06 -62.31
CA ILE A 2 11.37 -26.55 -61.75
C ILE A 2 12.02 -25.56 -60.76
N GLY A 3 12.05 -25.99 -59.48
CA GLY A 3 13.07 -25.72 -58.46
C GLY A 3 12.77 -24.57 -57.49
N ALA A 4 13.05 -24.60 -56.18
CA ALA A 4 13.53 -25.56 -55.18
C ALA A 4 13.54 -24.79 -53.84
N LEU A 5 12.86 -25.22 -52.77
CA LEU A 5 13.36 -25.96 -51.59
C LEU A 5 14.50 -25.35 -50.73
N SER A 6 14.22 -25.35 -49.42
CA SER A 6 15.13 -25.45 -48.26
C SER A 6 15.74 -24.13 -47.74
N ARG A 7 15.88 -23.89 -46.43
CA ARG A 7 16.30 -24.78 -45.35
C ARG A 7 15.80 -24.29 -43.97
N SER A 8 15.40 -25.26 -43.18
CA SER A 8 15.15 -25.26 -41.75
C SER A 8 16.43 -25.03 -40.92
N ARG A 9 16.28 -24.46 -39.72
CA ARG A 9 17.26 -24.60 -38.63
C ARG A 9 16.55 -24.81 -37.30
N ARG A 10 16.50 -26.08 -36.90
CA ARG A 10 16.28 -26.55 -35.52
C ARG A 10 17.63 -26.58 -34.82
N TRP A 11 17.70 -26.09 -33.59
CA TRP A 11 18.74 -26.42 -32.59
C TRP A 11 18.00 -26.53 -31.25
N LEU A 12 17.69 -27.74 -30.81
CA LEU A 12 18.48 -28.59 -29.90
C LEU A 12 18.38 -28.14 -28.43
N LEU A 13 17.54 -28.90 -27.71
CA LEU A 13 17.47 -29.01 -26.25
C LEU A 13 18.82 -29.50 -25.70
N VAL A 14 19.24 -28.94 -24.57
CA VAL A 14 20.16 -29.59 -23.63
C VAL A 14 19.59 -29.39 -22.22
N ALA A 15 19.28 -30.50 -21.57
CA ALA A 15 18.89 -30.60 -20.16
C ALA A 15 20.06 -31.21 -19.36
N VAL A 16 20.44 -30.59 -18.23
CA VAL A 16 21.36 -31.09 -17.19
C VAL A 16 21.18 -30.14 -15.98
N ALA A 17 21.11 -30.49 -14.70
CA ALA A 17 20.95 -31.72 -13.93
C ALA A 17 20.58 -31.30 -12.49
N ALA A 18 20.17 -32.28 -11.69
CA ALA A 18 19.90 -32.19 -10.27
C ALA A 18 21.11 -31.72 -9.43
N GLY A 19 20.83 -31.08 -8.29
CA GLY A 19 21.82 -30.74 -7.28
C GLY A 19 21.18 -30.63 -5.90
N VAL A 20 21.38 -31.68 -5.11
CA VAL A 20 20.97 -31.85 -3.71
C VAL A 20 21.72 -30.89 -2.79
N ALA A 21 21.04 -30.29 -1.83
CA ALA A 21 21.66 -29.78 -0.60
C ALA A 21 20.65 -29.77 0.55
N ALA A 22 20.59 -30.88 1.30
CA ALA A 22 19.98 -30.93 2.62
C ALA A 22 21.10 -31.32 3.61
N MET A 23 21.54 -30.36 4.41
CA MET A 23 22.44 -30.63 5.53
C MET A 23 22.47 -29.42 6.49
N ALA A 24 22.00 -29.63 7.73
CA ALA A 24 22.49 -29.05 8.98
C ALA A 24 21.55 -29.54 10.10
N LEU A 25 21.87 -30.66 10.74
CA LEU A 25 22.59 -30.75 12.02
C LEU A 25 21.86 -30.04 13.18
N ALA A 26 21.20 -30.88 14.00
CA ALA A 26 20.90 -30.62 15.39
C ALA A 26 22.19 -30.66 16.21
N MET A 27 22.41 -29.69 17.09
CA MET A 27 23.31 -29.82 18.24
C MET A 27 22.87 -28.91 19.39
N MET A 28 22.91 -29.53 20.57
CA MET A 28 23.27 -29.00 21.88
C MET A 28 22.22 -28.17 22.63
N GLY A 29 21.60 -28.86 23.60
CA GLY A 29 20.96 -28.25 24.75
C GLY A 29 21.98 -27.62 25.69
N CYS A 30 21.53 -26.59 26.39
CA CYS A 30 22.14 -26.11 27.60
C CYS A 30 21.19 -26.47 28.75
N GLU A 31 21.71 -27.27 29.69
CA GLU A 31 21.18 -27.43 31.04
C GLU A 31 21.15 -26.07 31.73
N GLU A 32 19.98 -25.68 32.25
CA GLU A 32 19.85 -24.50 33.09
C GLU A 32 19.99 -24.94 34.56
N GLU A 33 21.10 -24.51 35.15
CA GLU A 33 21.48 -24.77 36.53
C GLU A 33 20.47 -24.09 37.47
N ALA A 34 19.87 -24.90 38.35
CA ALA A 34 18.90 -24.45 39.33
C ALA A 34 19.60 -23.68 40.47
N GLU A 35 19.61 -22.36 40.39
CA GLU A 35 20.00 -21.51 41.51
C GLU A 35 18.82 -21.33 42.47
N GLN A 36 18.98 -21.85 43.69
CA GLN A 36 18.03 -21.68 44.80
C GLN A 36 18.02 -20.22 45.26
N PRO A 37 16.86 -19.56 45.40
CA PRO A 37 16.82 -18.24 46.00
C PRO A 37 17.01 -18.31 47.52
N ALA A 38 17.96 -17.52 48.02
CA ALA A 38 18.13 -17.24 49.43
C ALA A 38 16.87 -16.53 49.99
N THR A 39 16.27 -17.16 51.00
CA THR A 39 15.16 -16.62 51.80
C THR A 39 15.58 -15.34 52.52
N THR A 40 15.04 -14.19 52.09
CA THR A 40 15.10 -12.92 52.81
C THR A 40 13.75 -12.67 53.51
N PRO A 41 13.71 -12.19 54.77
CA PRO A 41 12.48 -12.02 55.53
C PRO A 41 11.55 -10.95 54.94
N GLY A 42 10.25 -11.27 54.92
CA GLY A 42 9.20 -10.43 54.35
C GLY A 42 9.10 -9.05 54.99
N ARG A 43 9.28 -8.02 54.17
CA ARG A 43 8.68 -6.70 54.37
C ARG A 43 7.36 -6.69 53.61
N THR A 44 6.26 -6.47 54.33
CA THR A 44 4.94 -6.23 53.76
C THR A 44 5.02 -5.10 52.73
N PRO A 45 4.68 -5.33 51.44
CA PRO A 45 4.52 -4.23 50.52
C PRO A 45 3.24 -3.48 50.91
N ALA A 46 3.37 -2.17 51.14
CA ALA A 46 2.22 -1.27 51.19
C ALA A 46 1.45 -1.43 49.87
N ALA A 47 0.12 -1.51 49.96
CA ALA A 47 -0.75 -1.66 48.81
C ALA A 47 -0.40 -0.63 47.72
N GLU A 48 0.13 -1.16 46.63
CA GLU A 48 0.45 -0.46 45.41
C GLU A 48 -0.86 0.11 44.85
N GLN A 49 -1.13 1.38 45.11
CA GLN A 49 -2.05 2.14 44.27
C GLN A 49 -1.36 2.28 42.92
N ARG A 50 -1.49 1.23 42.10
CA ARG A 50 -1.20 1.25 40.68
C ARG A 50 -1.96 2.44 40.12
N ALA A 51 -1.23 3.51 39.78
CA ALA A 51 -1.79 4.63 39.06
C ALA A 51 -2.49 4.04 37.84
N GLN A 52 -3.81 4.21 37.76
CA GLN A 52 -4.55 3.82 36.58
C GLN A 52 -3.90 4.57 35.41
N PRO A 53 -3.50 3.88 34.33
CA PRO A 53 -2.94 4.56 33.18
C PRO A 53 -3.99 5.57 32.72
N THR A 54 -3.62 6.85 32.75
CA THR A 54 -4.44 7.93 32.21
C THR A 54 -4.84 7.51 30.80
N PRO A 55 -6.14 7.39 30.46
CA PRO A 55 -6.55 6.96 29.14
C PRO A 55 -5.96 7.96 28.14
N THR A 56 -5.06 7.48 27.27
CA THR A 56 -4.52 8.27 26.18
C THR A 56 -5.71 8.84 25.40
N PRO A 57 -5.78 10.16 25.17
CA PRO A 57 -6.90 10.74 24.43
C PRO A 57 -7.03 10.02 23.09
N ALA A 58 -8.20 9.43 22.86
CA ALA A 58 -8.48 8.71 21.62
C ALA A 58 -8.34 9.69 20.45
N VAL A 59 -7.52 9.34 19.47
CA VAL A 59 -7.39 10.13 18.23
C VAL A 59 -8.75 10.10 17.53
N ARG A 60 -9.28 11.28 17.18
CA ARG A 60 -10.55 11.39 16.47
C ARG A 60 -10.42 10.75 15.09
N GLU A 61 -11.16 9.68 14.86
CA GLU A 61 -11.26 9.02 13.55
C GLU A 61 -12.39 9.68 12.72
N LEU A 62 -12.10 10.02 11.47
CA LEU A 62 -13.07 10.53 10.49
C LEU A 62 -13.70 9.41 9.65
N GLY A 63 -13.15 8.20 9.74
CA GLY A 63 -13.60 6.97 9.11
C GLY A 63 -12.43 6.04 8.82
N THR A 64 -12.74 4.85 8.31
CA THR A 64 -11.77 3.85 7.89
C THR A 64 -12.06 3.32 6.49
N THR A 65 -11.02 2.80 5.86
CA THR A 65 -11.10 1.96 4.66
C THR A 65 -10.16 0.77 4.83
N PRO A 66 -10.33 -0.32 4.08
CA PRO A 66 -9.25 -1.26 3.89
C PRO A 66 -8.07 -0.57 3.17
N GLY A 67 -6.89 -1.21 3.21
CA GLY A 67 -5.70 -0.81 2.47
C GLY A 67 -4.82 -2.01 2.20
N TRP A 68 -4.08 -2.02 1.09
CA TRP A 68 -3.14 -3.09 0.77
C TRP A 68 -1.72 -2.71 1.17
N ALA A 69 -1.05 -3.61 1.87
CA ALA A 69 0.34 -3.45 2.29
C ALA A 69 1.02 -4.81 2.42
N ALA A 70 2.23 -4.95 1.85
CA ALA A 70 3.06 -6.14 1.99
C ALA A 70 2.33 -7.50 1.76
N GLY A 71 1.42 -7.56 0.77
CA GLY A 71 0.67 -8.78 0.47
C GLY A 71 -0.57 -9.01 1.34
N GLY A 72 -0.83 -8.15 2.32
CA GLY A 72 -1.99 -8.19 3.20
C GLY A 72 -3.01 -7.09 2.93
N THR A 73 -4.19 -7.24 3.54
CA THR A 73 -5.17 -6.16 3.71
C THR A 73 -5.14 -5.72 5.17
N GLY A 74 -4.87 -4.43 5.41
CA GLY A 74 -4.98 -3.79 6.72
C GLY A 74 -6.09 -2.74 6.76
N THR A 75 -6.16 -2.00 7.86
CA THR A 75 -7.09 -0.88 8.03
C THR A 75 -6.34 0.45 7.93
N VAL A 76 -6.78 1.29 7.00
CA VAL A 76 -6.42 2.69 6.93
C VAL A 76 -7.44 3.49 7.73
N PHE A 77 -6.99 4.29 8.69
CA PHE A 77 -7.86 5.11 9.53
C PHE A 77 -7.49 6.59 9.42
N TYR A 78 -8.47 7.41 9.00
CA TYR A 78 -8.27 8.82 8.69
C TYR A 78 -8.52 9.67 9.93
N THR A 79 -7.63 10.62 10.20
CA THR A 79 -7.65 11.43 11.43
C THR A 79 -7.73 12.92 11.15
N LYS A 80 -7.42 13.33 9.91
CA LYS A 80 -7.59 14.70 9.37
C LYS A 80 -8.19 14.64 7.98
N ASN A 81 -8.82 15.74 7.57
CA ASN A 81 -9.28 15.87 6.19
C ASN A 81 -8.06 16.03 5.26
N PHE A 82 -8.23 15.67 3.98
CA PHE A 82 -7.20 15.84 2.96
C PHE A 82 -6.83 17.31 2.73
N VAL A 83 -5.71 17.54 2.06
CA VAL A 83 -5.31 18.86 1.56
C VAL A 83 -4.82 18.79 0.12
N CYS A 84 -5.12 19.84 -0.65
CA CYS A 84 -4.70 19.99 -2.04
C CYS A 84 -4.18 21.40 -2.26
N GLY A 85 -2.87 21.53 -2.50
CA GLY A 85 -2.11 22.78 -2.65
C GLY A 85 -2.91 24.10 -2.63
N GLN A 86 -3.16 24.68 -3.80
CA GLN A 86 -3.80 26.00 -3.99
C GLN A 86 -5.35 25.96 -3.95
N GLY A 87 -5.96 24.86 -3.51
CA GLY A 87 -7.42 24.73 -3.38
C GLY A 87 -8.00 23.46 -3.99
N GLU A 88 -9.32 23.32 -3.84
CA GLU A 88 -10.12 22.24 -4.44
C GLU A 88 -10.73 22.67 -5.78
N PRO A 89 -10.99 21.73 -6.71
CA PRO A 89 -10.70 20.30 -6.62
C PRO A 89 -9.20 19.98 -6.75
N CYS A 90 -8.80 18.87 -6.13
CA CYS A 90 -7.45 18.34 -6.24
C CYS A 90 -7.14 17.95 -7.69
N ILE A 91 -5.92 18.21 -8.14
CA ILE A 91 -5.52 18.09 -9.54
C ILE A 91 -4.73 16.80 -9.73
N VAL A 92 -5.22 15.95 -10.62
CA VAL A 92 -4.52 14.76 -11.13
C VAL A 92 -3.64 15.19 -12.31
N GLY A 93 -2.36 14.82 -12.28
CA GLY A 93 -1.35 15.29 -13.24
C GLY A 93 -0.59 16.54 -12.80
N GLU A 94 -0.70 16.94 -11.53
CA GLU A 94 0.06 18.05 -10.95
C GLU A 94 0.81 17.58 -9.72
N LYS A 95 2.11 17.86 -9.59
CA LYS A 95 2.85 17.57 -8.36
C LYS A 95 2.70 18.73 -7.38
N GLY A 96 2.02 18.50 -6.24
CA GLY A 96 1.87 19.50 -5.18
C GLY A 96 3.12 19.69 -4.34
N ALA A 97 3.26 20.89 -3.75
CA ALA A 97 4.21 21.12 -2.66
C ALA A 97 3.72 20.44 -1.37
N ASN A 98 4.67 20.09 -0.49
CA ASN A 98 4.31 19.52 0.81
C ASN A 98 3.46 20.54 1.62
N PRO A 99 2.44 20.08 2.36
CA PRO A 99 1.65 20.95 3.23
C PRO A 99 2.52 21.64 4.28
N ALA A 100 2.07 22.78 4.80
CA ALA A 100 2.79 23.50 5.85
C ALA A 100 3.07 22.58 7.06
N GLY A 101 4.34 22.53 7.49
CA GLY A 101 4.79 21.70 8.60
C GLY A 101 5.13 20.25 8.25
N VAL A 102 4.82 19.77 7.05
CA VAL A 102 5.23 18.44 6.57
C VAL A 102 6.66 18.51 6.01
N ARG A 103 7.53 17.61 6.47
CA ARG A 103 8.93 17.52 6.04
C ARG A 103 9.18 16.21 5.30
N ASP A 104 10.15 16.22 4.40
CA ASP A 104 10.58 15.01 3.69
C ASP A 104 11.40 14.08 4.61
N PRO A 105 11.42 12.76 4.33
CA PRO A 105 10.65 12.09 3.28
C PRO A 105 9.16 11.94 3.64
N VAL A 106 8.28 12.27 2.68
CA VAL A 106 6.84 12.00 2.78
C VAL A 106 6.53 10.71 2.02
N PRO A 107 5.94 9.69 2.67
CA PRO A 107 5.63 8.43 2.01
C PRO A 107 4.54 8.60 0.94
N THR A 108 4.54 7.70 -0.03
CA THR A 108 3.56 7.67 -1.12
C THR A 108 2.44 6.68 -0.83
N VAL A 109 1.20 7.06 -1.17
CA VAL A 109 0.07 6.14 -1.29
C VAL A 109 -0.34 6.06 -2.76
N TRP A 110 -0.41 4.85 -3.30
CA TRP A 110 -0.88 4.61 -4.67
C TRP A 110 -2.38 4.39 -4.64
N VAL A 111 -3.10 5.26 -5.35
CA VAL A 111 -4.55 5.23 -5.53
C VAL A 111 -4.84 4.55 -6.88
N LEU A 112 -5.39 3.35 -6.83
CA LEU A 112 -5.64 2.51 -8.00
C LEU A 112 -7.09 2.68 -8.45
N ILE A 113 -7.28 3.08 -9.70
CA ILE A 113 -8.60 3.32 -10.29
C ILE A 113 -8.82 2.32 -11.44
N PRO A 114 -9.90 1.52 -11.46
CA PRO A 114 -10.22 0.70 -12.61
C PRO A 114 -10.70 1.59 -13.76
N LEU A 115 -10.07 1.45 -14.94
CA LEU A 115 -10.45 2.14 -16.19
C LEU A 115 -11.26 1.22 -17.12
N PHE A 116 -11.95 0.24 -16.54
CA PHE A 116 -12.80 -0.73 -17.23
C PHE A 116 -14.14 -0.86 -16.49
N SER A 117 -15.18 -1.28 -17.20
CA SER A 117 -16.56 -1.22 -16.69
C SER A 117 -16.98 -2.39 -15.79
N ASP A 118 -16.39 -3.58 -15.97
CA ASP A 118 -16.73 -4.76 -15.17
C ASP A 118 -15.97 -4.77 -13.83
N THR A 119 -16.52 -4.10 -12.82
CA THR A 119 -15.92 -4.04 -11.47
C THR A 119 -16.60 -4.99 -10.47
N GLN A 120 -17.49 -5.87 -10.92
CA GLN A 120 -18.22 -6.76 -10.03
C GLN A 120 -17.27 -7.77 -9.36
N GLY A 121 -17.32 -7.85 -8.04
CA GLY A 121 -16.49 -8.78 -7.24
C GLY A 121 -15.05 -8.29 -6.99
N LEU A 122 -14.68 -7.10 -7.47
CA LEU A 122 -13.39 -6.51 -7.15
C LEU A 122 -13.38 -5.92 -5.74
N GLU A 123 -12.25 -6.04 -5.03
CA GLU A 123 -12.04 -5.35 -3.75
C GLU A 123 -11.69 -3.89 -4.03
N LEU A 124 -12.70 -3.03 -3.96
CA LEU A 124 -12.58 -1.58 -3.95
C LEU A 124 -12.65 -1.08 -2.51
N HIS A 125 -11.59 -0.43 -2.04
CA HIS A 125 -11.56 0.12 -0.67
C HIS A 125 -12.55 1.27 -0.50
N CYS A 126 -12.77 2.02 -1.58
CA CYS A 126 -13.80 3.04 -1.69
C CYS A 126 -14.65 2.76 -2.94
N PRO A 127 -15.74 1.98 -2.83
CA PRO A 127 -16.52 1.52 -3.98
C PRO A 127 -17.51 2.57 -4.52
N MET A 128 -17.86 3.58 -3.72
CA MET A 128 -18.82 4.61 -4.09
C MET A 128 -18.10 5.89 -4.51
N ALA A 129 -18.32 6.32 -5.75
CA ALA A 129 -17.72 7.53 -6.29
C ALA A 129 -18.00 8.75 -5.39
N GLY A 130 -16.97 9.55 -5.13
CA GLY A 130 -17.05 10.75 -4.30
C GLY A 130 -17.40 10.49 -2.83
N SER A 131 -17.47 9.25 -2.35
CA SER A 131 -18.00 8.95 -1.01
C SER A 131 -16.95 8.53 0.03
N CYS A 132 -15.68 8.40 -0.37
CA CYS A 132 -14.59 7.93 0.49
C CYS A 132 -14.35 8.85 1.71
N PRO A 133 -14.08 8.32 2.92
CA PRO A 133 -13.86 9.13 4.13
C PRO A 133 -12.64 10.04 4.01
N ALA A 134 -12.75 11.30 4.45
CA ALA A 134 -11.63 12.26 4.46
C ALA A 134 -10.91 12.43 3.10
N HIS A 135 -11.62 12.23 2.00
CA HIS A 135 -11.14 12.37 0.63
C HIS A 135 -11.87 13.51 -0.11
N PRO A 136 -11.27 14.05 -1.19
CA PRO A 136 -11.98 14.95 -2.07
C PRO A 136 -13.19 14.27 -2.68
N ARG A 137 -14.30 14.99 -2.76
CA ARG A 137 -15.53 14.50 -3.41
C ARG A 137 -15.38 14.49 -4.93
N GLN A 138 -14.53 15.37 -5.46
CA GLN A 138 -14.27 15.56 -6.89
C GLN A 138 -12.78 15.80 -7.14
N VAL A 139 -12.33 15.45 -8.34
CA VAL A 139 -10.95 15.66 -8.79
C VAL A 139 -10.93 16.30 -10.17
N ASP A 140 -9.93 17.13 -10.42
CA ASP A 140 -9.67 17.73 -11.72
C ASP A 140 -8.70 16.85 -12.53
N VAL A 141 -9.19 16.35 -13.67
CA VAL A 141 -8.43 15.49 -14.58
C VAL A 141 -8.06 16.19 -15.90
N ARG A 142 -8.22 17.52 -15.97
CA ARG A 142 -7.87 18.32 -17.18
C ARG A 142 -6.42 18.13 -17.60
N ARG A 143 -5.50 18.07 -16.64
CA ARG A 143 -4.05 17.96 -16.94
C ARG A 143 -3.63 16.63 -17.55
N ILE A 144 -4.46 15.59 -17.40
CA ILE A 144 -4.24 14.28 -18.03
C ILE A 144 -5.10 14.04 -19.26
N GLY A 145 -5.77 15.09 -19.78
CA GLY A 145 -6.51 15.03 -21.03
C GLY A 145 -7.87 14.32 -20.95
N LEU A 146 -8.39 14.04 -19.75
CA LEU A 146 -9.67 13.33 -19.56
C LEU A 146 -10.89 14.27 -19.46
N GLY A 147 -10.73 15.54 -19.83
CA GLY A 147 -11.81 16.52 -19.83
C GLY A 147 -11.93 17.25 -18.49
N GLN A 148 -13.13 17.29 -17.91
CA GLN A 148 -13.51 18.19 -16.82
C GLN A 148 -13.29 17.60 -15.41
N VAL A 149 -13.71 18.35 -14.38
CA VAL A 149 -13.79 17.87 -12.99
C VAL A 149 -14.81 16.74 -12.89
N ILE A 150 -14.42 15.62 -12.26
CA ILE A 150 -15.26 14.42 -12.10
C ILE A 150 -15.40 14.05 -10.62
N PRO A 151 -16.47 13.32 -10.23
CA PRO A 151 -16.49 12.66 -8.93
C PRO A 151 -15.25 11.79 -8.75
N LEU A 152 -14.68 11.75 -7.53
CA LEU A 152 -13.55 10.87 -7.24
C LEU A 152 -13.96 9.43 -7.56
N PRO A 153 -13.32 8.75 -8.54
CA PRO A 153 -13.76 7.42 -8.95
C PRO A 153 -13.63 6.39 -7.83
N PRO A 154 -14.34 5.25 -7.91
CA PRO A 154 -14.06 4.12 -7.04
C PRO A 154 -12.59 3.69 -7.13
N HIS A 155 -11.97 3.38 -6.00
CA HIS A 155 -10.53 3.11 -5.95
C HIS A 155 -10.11 2.22 -4.77
N SER A 156 -8.87 1.75 -4.84
CA SER A 156 -8.15 1.05 -3.76
C SER A 156 -6.79 1.69 -3.50
N HIS A 157 -6.24 1.45 -2.31
CA HIS A 157 -4.97 2.00 -1.85
C HIS A 157 -3.91 0.92 -1.72
N ILE A 158 -2.70 1.22 -2.18
CA ILE A 158 -1.48 0.50 -1.81
C ILE A 158 -0.60 1.45 -1.01
N VAL A 159 -0.08 0.96 0.10
CA VAL A 159 1.01 1.56 0.88
C VAL A 159 2.13 0.54 0.98
N ASP A 160 3.37 0.99 0.86
CA ASP A 160 4.53 0.11 0.90
C ASP A 160 5.37 0.40 2.17
N PRO A 161 5.55 -0.59 3.06
CA PRO A 161 6.35 -0.42 4.27
C PRO A 161 7.85 -0.19 4.02
N THR A 162 8.32 -0.39 2.78
CA THR A 162 9.71 -0.13 2.38
C THR A 162 9.96 1.30 1.90
N GLU A 163 8.90 2.10 1.71
CA GLU A 163 9.02 3.50 1.30
C GLU A 163 9.69 4.36 2.38
N ALA A 164 10.53 5.28 1.94
CA ALA A 164 11.10 6.28 2.84
C ALA A 164 9.99 7.14 3.47
N GLY A 165 10.05 7.33 4.78
CA GLY A 165 9.04 8.09 5.53
C GLY A 165 7.78 7.29 5.89
N PHE A 166 7.73 5.99 5.57
CA PHE A 166 6.64 5.12 5.99
C PHE A 166 6.44 5.20 7.52
N SER A 167 5.18 5.32 7.93
CA SER A 167 4.78 5.39 9.32
C SER A 167 3.37 4.83 9.48
N THR A 168 3.14 4.08 10.56
CA THR A 168 1.80 3.60 10.94
C THR A 168 1.07 4.59 11.85
N ALA A 169 1.74 5.67 12.27
CA ALA A 169 1.19 6.63 13.22
C ALA A 169 -0.04 7.36 12.64
N PRO A 170 -1.01 7.74 13.49
CA PRO A 170 -2.08 8.66 13.09
C PRO A 170 -1.50 9.94 12.50
N ASP A 171 -2.30 10.63 11.67
CA ASP A 171 -1.92 11.90 11.04
C ASP A 171 -0.68 11.86 10.13
N THR A 172 -0.15 10.68 9.81
CA THR A 172 0.97 10.56 8.86
C THR A 172 0.52 11.16 7.52
N PRO A 173 1.27 12.13 6.93
CA PRO A 173 0.95 12.67 5.62
C PRO A 173 1.38 11.69 4.53
N TRP A 174 0.47 11.39 3.62
CA TRP A 174 0.72 10.51 2.48
C TRP A 174 0.50 11.28 1.19
N LYS A 175 1.52 11.29 0.34
CA LYS A 175 1.41 11.88 -1.00
C LYS A 175 0.66 10.91 -1.90
N ALA A 176 -0.48 11.35 -2.45
CA ALA A 176 -1.25 10.50 -3.33
C ALA A 176 -0.68 10.52 -4.76
N VAL A 177 -0.50 9.35 -5.34
CA VAL A 177 -0.29 9.18 -6.78
C VAL A 177 -1.37 8.28 -7.34
N VAL A 178 -1.84 8.57 -8.55
CA VAL A 178 -2.91 7.82 -9.20
C VAL A 178 -2.33 6.84 -10.19
N VAL A 179 -2.86 5.63 -10.21
CA VAL A 179 -2.60 4.64 -11.26
C VAL A 179 -3.94 4.12 -11.80
N GLY A 180 -4.15 4.30 -13.10
CA GLY A 180 -5.29 3.71 -13.80
C GLY A 180 -4.97 2.28 -14.22
N ILE A 181 -5.74 1.31 -13.74
CA ILE A 181 -5.63 -0.10 -14.14
C ILE A 181 -6.60 -0.35 -15.29
N LYS A 182 -6.08 -0.75 -16.45
CA LYS A 182 -6.81 -0.74 -17.73
C LYS A 182 -7.58 -2.02 -18.00
N THR A 183 -7.23 -3.12 -17.33
CA THR A 183 -7.87 -4.43 -17.54
C THR A 183 -8.25 -5.09 -16.23
N ARG A 184 -9.31 -5.89 -16.25
CA ARG A 184 -9.72 -6.68 -15.09
C ARG A 184 -8.64 -7.67 -14.64
N ALA A 185 -7.99 -8.35 -15.59
CA ALA A 185 -6.90 -9.29 -15.30
C ALA A 185 -5.70 -8.60 -14.64
N ALA A 186 -5.39 -7.35 -15.03
CA ALA A 186 -4.38 -6.55 -14.36
C ALA A 186 -4.79 -6.24 -12.92
N TRP A 187 -6.04 -5.82 -12.69
CA TRP A 187 -6.55 -5.55 -11.34
C TRP A 187 -6.47 -6.79 -10.45
N GLU A 188 -6.93 -7.94 -10.94
CA GLU A 188 -6.90 -9.21 -10.19
C GLU A 188 -5.48 -9.63 -9.81
N ARG A 189 -4.48 -9.40 -10.68
CA ARG A 189 -3.06 -9.62 -10.33
C ARG A 189 -2.58 -8.70 -9.21
N VAL A 190 -2.92 -7.41 -9.26
CA VAL A 190 -2.57 -6.49 -8.18
C VAL A 190 -3.30 -6.86 -6.88
N GLN A 191 -4.59 -7.19 -6.96
CA GLN A 191 -5.40 -7.60 -5.82
C GLN A 191 -4.92 -8.92 -5.21
N ALA A 192 -4.40 -9.86 -6.00
CA ALA A 192 -3.80 -11.08 -5.49
C ALA A 192 -2.48 -10.81 -4.76
N GLY A 193 -1.68 -9.86 -5.26
CA GLY A 193 -0.37 -9.53 -4.71
C GLY A 193 -0.35 -8.45 -3.62
N LYS A 194 -1.39 -7.61 -3.51
CA LYS A 194 -1.61 -6.56 -2.49
C LYS A 194 -0.36 -5.77 -2.11
N SER A 195 0.43 -5.39 -3.10
CA SER A 195 1.76 -4.79 -2.89
C SER A 195 2.15 -3.89 -4.05
N LEU A 196 3.07 -2.95 -3.77
CA LEU A 196 3.66 -2.11 -4.80
C LEU A 196 4.41 -2.97 -5.83
N GLN A 197 5.06 -4.05 -5.40
CA GLN A 197 5.73 -4.97 -6.32
C GLN A 197 4.75 -5.55 -7.37
N ALA A 198 3.56 -6.00 -6.94
CA ALA A 198 2.54 -6.49 -7.86
C ALA A 198 2.05 -5.39 -8.81
N LEU A 199 1.89 -4.16 -8.31
CA LEU A 199 1.57 -3.00 -9.15
C LEU A 199 2.66 -2.74 -10.20
N ARG A 200 3.94 -2.79 -9.82
CA ARG A 200 5.08 -2.61 -10.75
C ARG A 200 5.12 -3.69 -11.82
N GLN A 201 4.83 -4.94 -11.48
CA GLN A 201 4.73 -6.03 -12.45
C GLN A 201 3.62 -5.77 -13.48
N VAL A 202 2.49 -5.22 -13.04
CA VAL A 202 1.40 -4.84 -13.94
C VAL A 202 1.77 -3.64 -14.81
N GLN A 203 2.44 -2.63 -14.26
CA GLN A 203 2.89 -1.44 -15.01
C GLN A 203 4.03 -1.72 -16.00
N ALA A 204 4.71 -2.87 -15.91
CA ALA A 204 5.68 -3.29 -16.92
C ALA A 204 5.05 -3.47 -18.32
N ASN A 205 3.73 -3.54 -18.40
CA ASN A 205 2.96 -3.51 -19.64
C ASN A 205 2.04 -2.30 -19.68
N GLU A 206 2.32 -1.33 -20.56
CA GLU A 206 1.51 -0.11 -20.69
C GLU A 206 0.06 -0.37 -21.11
N ALA A 207 -0.26 -1.54 -21.69
CA ALA A 207 -1.63 -1.92 -21.99
C ALA A 207 -2.44 -2.27 -20.73
N ASP A 208 -1.77 -2.61 -19.63
CA ASP A 208 -2.40 -3.09 -18.40
C ASP A 208 -2.61 -1.97 -17.35
N ALA A 209 -1.74 -0.97 -17.31
CA ALA A 209 -1.86 0.16 -16.39
C ALA A 209 -1.24 1.45 -16.93
N THR A 210 -1.58 2.58 -16.32
CA THR A 210 -0.86 3.84 -16.52
C THR A 210 0.44 3.84 -15.72
N PRO A 211 1.41 4.71 -16.07
CA PRO A 211 2.46 5.12 -15.13
C PRO A 211 1.87 5.75 -13.86
N ASP A 212 2.72 6.02 -12.88
CA ASP A 212 2.36 6.81 -11.70
C ASP A 212 2.05 8.26 -12.11
N ILE A 213 0.80 8.67 -11.93
CA ILE A 213 0.35 10.02 -12.24
C ILE A 213 0.40 10.85 -10.94
N PRO A 214 1.21 11.91 -10.87
CA PRO A 214 1.32 12.71 -9.66
C PRO A 214 0.00 13.43 -9.38
N THR A 215 -0.25 13.71 -8.10
CA THR A 215 -1.33 14.61 -7.69
C THR A 215 -0.82 15.66 -6.70
N ASN A 216 -1.61 16.71 -6.52
CA ASN A 216 -1.37 17.71 -5.48
C ASN A 216 -2.07 17.35 -4.15
N LEU A 217 -2.61 16.13 -4.05
CA LEU A 217 -3.37 15.62 -2.92
C LEU A 217 -2.45 14.97 -1.88
N PHE A 218 -2.68 15.34 -0.62
CA PHE A 218 -2.15 14.66 0.55
C PHE A 218 -3.30 14.13 1.41
N LEU A 219 -3.18 12.88 1.82
CA LEU A 219 -4.07 12.21 2.76
C LEU A 219 -3.40 12.11 4.13
N PHE A 220 -4.18 12.05 5.19
CA PHE A 220 -3.67 11.97 6.56
C PHE A 220 -4.30 10.78 7.28
N PHE A 221 -3.51 9.74 7.46
CA PHE A 221 -4.00 8.49 8.05
C PHE A 221 -2.88 7.71 8.72
N GLY A 222 -3.28 6.83 9.63
CA GLY A 222 -2.43 5.73 10.11
C GLY A 222 -2.89 4.39 9.54
N ILE A 223 -2.11 3.35 9.81
CA ILE A 223 -2.35 1.97 9.35
C ILE A 223 -2.30 1.04 10.56
N ARG A 224 -3.22 0.07 10.63
CA ARG A 224 -3.24 -0.99 11.65
C ARG A 224 -3.87 -2.28 11.15
#